data_AF-A0A2D5VZW2-F1
#
_entry.id   AF-A0A2D5VZW2-F1
#
_cell.length_a   1.000
_cell.length_b   1.000
_cell.length_c   1.000
_cell.angle_alpha   90.00
_cell.angle_beta   90.00
_cell.angle_gamma   90.00
#
_symmetry.space_group_name_H-M   'P 1'
#
loop_
_entity.id
_entity.type
_entity.pdbx_description
1 polymer ?
#
loop_
_entity_poly.entity_id
_entity_poly.type
_entity_poly.pdbx_seq_one_letter_code
_entity_poly.pdbx_strand_id
1 'polypeptide(L)'
;MAASSLHSTSHCLSSAEGWLLLNNPIEALGELQKIDPEDRSTSEYLETEWRVHADLEQWDLGLEVAQRLMEAYPENTSGYILRSYALRRAPKGSLEAAREALLEAAAKFPREPIIPYNLACYAAQEGHLKEARTFLRMALEIGDRKQLIRMARRDEDLKPLWEELKNS
;
A
#
# COMPACT_ATOMS: atom_id res chain seq x y z
N MET A 1 -16.98 13.59 31.02
CA MET A 1 -16.63 14.72 30.14
C MET A 1 -15.37 14.33 29.41
N ALA A 2 -15.48 13.93 28.15
CA ALA A 2 -14.30 13.73 27.31
C ALA A 2 -13.69 15.11 27.04
N ALA A 3 -12.38 15.24 27.24
CA ALA A 3 -11.66 16.42 26.81
C ALA A 3 -11.79 16.49 25.29
N SER A 4 -12.54 17.46 24.78
CA SER A 4 -12.57 17.78 23.35
C SER A 4 -11.13 18.00 22.92
N SER A 5 -10.65 17.19 21.97
CA SER A 5 -9.36 17.42 21.33
C SER A 5 -9.34 18.86 20.82
N LEU A 6 -8.31 19.63 21.22
CA LEU A 6 -8.10 21.01 20.77
C LEU A 6 -7.70 21.08 19.29
N HIS A 7 -7.44 19.94 18.65
CA HIS A 7 -7.01 19.84 17.27
C HIS A 7 -8.08 19.15 16.44
N SER A 8 -8.47 19.76 15.31
CA SER A 8 -9.39 19.11 14.38
C SER A 8 -8.74 17.84 13.81
N THR A 9 -9.54 16.81 13.55
CA THR A 9 -9.10 15.54 12.93
C THR A 9 -8.27 15.79 11.67
N SER A 10 -8.71 16.73 10.81
CA SER A 10 -7.96 17.13 9.62
C SER A 10 -6.57 17.69 9.92
N HIS A 11 -6.41 18.50 10.98
CA HIS A 11 -5.10 19.04 11.35
C HIS A 11 -4.16 17.94 11.84
N CYS A 12 -4.64 17.02 12.67
CA CYS A 12 -3.84 15.88 13.13
C CYS A 12 -3.43 14.96 11.98
N LEU A 13 -4.32 14.67 11.02
CA LEU A 13 -4.00 13.89 9.83
C LEU A 13 -2.91 14.56 8.98
N SER A 14 -3.07 15.84 8.65
CA SER A 14 -2.06 16.57 7.87
C SER A 14 -0.71 16.64 8.61
N SER A 15 -0.73 16.77 9.94
CA SER A 15 0.48 16.74 10.75
C SER A 15 1.14 15.36 10.73
N ALA A 16 0.36 14.28 10.84
CA ALA A 16 0.87 12.91 10.74
C ALA A 16 1.51 12.63 9.37
N GLU A 17 0.84 13.04 8.29
CA GLU A 17 1.39 12.94 6.93
C GLU A 17 2.70 13.72 6.78
N GLY A 18 2.78 14.92 7.35
CA GLY A 18 4.00 15.73 7.38
C GLY A 18 5.16 15.01 8.06
N TRP A 19 4.91 14.35 9.20
CA TRP A 19 5.92 13.55 9.89
C TRP A 19 6.37 12.32 9.08
N LEU A 20 5.44 11.63 8.41
CA LEU A 20 5.78 10.52 7.52
C LEU A 20 6.67 10.97 6.35
N LEU A 21 6.43 12.15 5.77
CA LEU A 21 7.29 12.71 4.72
C LEU A 21 8.73 13.00 5.19
N LEU A 22 8.91 13.21 6.49
CA LEU A 22 10.21 13.39 7.13
C LEU A 22 10.81 12.07 7.66
N ASN A 23 10.21 10.93 7.29
CA ASN A 23 10.59 9.60 7.76
C ASN A 23 10.56 9.49 9.30
N ASN A 24 9.55 10.10 9.92
CA ASN A 24 9.39 10.11 11.37
C ASN A 24 8.04 9.49 11.81
N PRO A 25 7.94 8.14 11.79
CA PRO A 25 6.67 7.46 12.06
C PRO A 25 6.24 7.51 13.53
N ILE A 26 7.15 7.76 14.47
CA ILE A 26 6.81 7.85 15.91
C ILE A 26 5.98 9.12 16.18
N GLU A 27 6.42 10.26 15.65
CA GLU A 27 5.71 11.53 15.78
C GLU A 27 4.40 11.49 14.99
N ALA A 28 4.38 10.84 13.82
CA ALA A 28 3.15 10.59 13.08
C ALA A 28 2.13 9.79 13.91
N LEU A 29 2.55 8.72 14.59
CA LEU A 29 1.69 7.96 15.51
C LEU A 29 1.15 8.85 16.64
N GLY A 30 2.02 9.70 17.19
CA GLY A 30 1.64 10.66 18.23
C GLY A 30 0.54 11.62 17.78
N GLU A 31 0.57 12.09 16.52
CA GLU A 31 -0.51 12.90 15.95
C GLU A 31 -1.81 12.11 15.75
N LEU A 32 -1.73 10.88 15.23
CA LEU A 32 -2.91 10.02 15.07
C LEU A 32 -3.59 9.68 16.39
N GLN A 33 -2.83 9.55 17.48
CA GLN A 33 -3.35 9.28 18.81
C GLN A 33 -4.14 10.46 19.42
N LYS A 34 -4.06 11.67 18.84
CA LYS A 34 -4.85 12.84 19.26
C LYS A 34 -6.23 12.90 18.61
N ILE A 35 -6.48 12.09 17.58
CA ILE A 35 -7.78 12.03 16.89
C ILE A 35 -8.78 11.30 17.79
N ASP A 36 -10.01 11.79 17.87
CA ASP A 36 -11.05 11.16 18.69
C ASP A 36 -11.40 9.76 18.15
N PRO A 37 -11.67 8.76 19.02
CA PRO A 37 -11.88 7.36 18.59
C PRO A 37 -12.96 7.17 17.51
N GLU A 38 -14.00 8.01 17.53
CA GLU A 38 -15.11 7.99 16.57
C GLU A 38 -14.66 8.36 15.14
N ASP A 39 -13.58 9.12 15.01
CA ASP A 39 -13.00 9.54 13.73
C ASP A 39 -11.88 8.61 13.25
N ARG A 40 -11.47 7.60 14.05
CA ARG A 40 -10.37 6.64 13.73
C ARG A 40 -10.80 5.50 12.81
N SER A 41 -11.83 5.74 12.01
CA SER A 41 -12.35 4.79 11.05
C SER A 41 -12.46 5.38 9.65
N THR A 42 -12.03 6.64 9.42
CA THR A 42 -12.00 7.19 8.07
C THR A 42 -10.95 6.49 7.22
N SER A 43 -11.14 6.44 5.90
CA SER A 43 -10.15 5.87 4.99
C SER A 43 -8.80 6.56 5.11
N GLU A 44 -8.78 7.89 5.25
CA GLU A 44 -7.57 8.69 5.37
C GLU A 44 -6.81 8.36 6.66
N TYR A 45 -7.53 8.16 7.76
CA TYR A 45 -6.95 7.74 9.03
C TYR A 45 -6.30 6.36 8.90
N LEU A 46 -7.04 5.38 8.37
CA LEU A 46 -6.58 4.00 8.27
C LEU A 46 -5.40 3.87 7.29
N GLU A 47 -5.41 4.58 6.17
CA GLU A 47 -4.28 4.60 5.24
C GLU A 47 -3.03 5.25 5.88
N THR A 48 -3.21 6.29 6.68
CA THR A 48 -2.09 6.93 7.41
C THR A 48 -1.56 6.05 8.53
N GLU A 49 -2.44 5.43 9.31
CA GLU A 49 -2.10 4.46 10.36
C GLU A 49 -1.34 3.26 9.78
N TRP A 50 -1.78 2.75 8.63
CA TRP A 50 -1.09 1.68 7.93
C TRP A 50 0.34 2.08 7.55
N ARG A 51 0.53 3.29 7.01
CA ARG A 51 1.86 3.81 6.62
C ARG A 51 2.78 3.93 7.82
N VAL A 52 2.27 4.40 8.96
CA VAL A 52 3.02 4.45 10.22
C VAL A 52 3.53 3.07 10.62
N HIS A 53 2.67 2.05 10.60
CA HIS A 53 3.07 0.69 10.93
C HIS A 53 4.03 0.09 9.89
N ALA A 54 3.84 0.39 8.61
CA ALA A 54 4.74 -0.06 7.55
C ALA A 54 6.16 0.52 7.71
N ASP A 55 6.27 1.82 8.00
CA ASP A 55 7.57 2.49 8.22
C ASP A 55 8.26 2.00 9.50
N LEU A 56 7.50 1.53 10.49
CA LEU A 56 8.00 0.88 11.70
C LEU A 56 8.24 -0.63 11.53
N GLU A 57 8.02 -1.18 10.33
CA GLU A 57 8.06 -2.61 10.03
C GLU A 57 7.16 -3.48 10.93
N GLN A 58 6.09 -2.89 11.46
CA GLN A 58 5.06 -3.54 12.29
C GLN A 58 4.00 -4.20 11.41
N TRP A 59 4.42 -5.16 10.59
CA TRP A 59 3.60 -5.74 9.53
C TRP A 59 2.34 -6.45 10.00
N ASP A 60 2.34 -7.05 11.20
CA ASP A 60 1.13 -7.66 11.78
C ASP A 60 0.06 -6.58 12.06
N LEU A 61 0.45 -5.43 12.61
CA LEU A 61 -0.45 -4.28 12.81
C LEU A 61 -0.89 -3.67 11.48
N GLY A 62 0.02 -3.56 10.51
CA GLY A 62 -0.33 -3.16 9.15
C GLY A 62 -1.37 -4.07 8.51
N LEU A 63 -1.31 -5.38 8.76
CA LEU A 63 -2.31 -6.33 8.28
C LEU A 63 -3.68 -6.11 8.94
N GLU A 64 -3.71 -5.87 10.25
CA GLU A 64 -4.95 -5.55 10.99
C GLU A 64 -5.60 -4.25 10.48
N VAL A 65 -4.80 -3.21 10.23
CA VAL A 65 -5.30 -1.93 9.69
C VAL A 65 -5.83 -2.09 8.27
N ALA A 66 -5.12 -2.84 7.41
CA ALA A 66 -5.58 -3.11 6.05
C ALA A 66 -6.92 -3.88 6.04
N GLN A 67 -7.10 -4.83 6.96
CA GLN A 67 -8.34 -5.57 7.14
C GLN A 67 -9.49 -4.64 7.58
N ARG A 68 -9.26 -3.75 8.55
CA ARG A 68 -10.23 -2.73 8.97
C ARG A 68 -10.63 -1.81 7.80
N LEU A 69 -9.66 -1.39 6.97
CA LEU A 69 -9.92 -0.57 5.78
C LEU A 69 -10.78 -1.32 4.76
N MET A 70 -10.52 -2.60 4.51
CA MET A 70 -11.34 -3.43 3.62
C MET A 70 -12.77 -3.64 4.13
N GLU A 71 -12.94 -3.79 5.45
CA GLU A 71 -14.26 -3.98 6.07
C GLU A 71 -15.09 -2.70 6.04
N ALA A 72 -14.48 -1.56 6.39
CA ALA A 72 -15.17 -0.26 6.40
C ALA A 72 -15.40 0.30 4.99
N TYR A 73 -14.48 0.04 4.06
CA TYR A 73 -14.49 0.57 2.69
C TYR A 73 -14.26 -0.55 1.67
N PRO A 74 -15.22 -1.47 1.48
CA PRO A 74 -15.03 -2.64 0.61
C PRO A 74 -14.75 -2.29 -0.84
N GLU A 75 -15.16 -1.10 -1.31
CA GLU A 75 -14.94 -0.60 -2.66
C GLU A 75 -13.69 0.30 -2.79
N ASN A 76 -12.96 0.54 -1.70
CA ASN A 76 -11.66 1.20 -1.75
C ASN A 76 -10.57 0.15 -1.99
N THR A 77 -9.91 0.23 -3.17
CA THR A 77 -8.87 -0.70 -3.56
C THR A 77 -7.63 -0.65 -2.65
N SER A 78 -7.36 0.49 -1.99
CA SER A 78 -6.21 0.69 -1.12
C SER A 78 -6.10 -0.43 -0.07
N GLY A 79 -7.19 -0.79 0.61
CA GLY A 79 -7.17 -1.84 1.64
C GLY A 79 -6.61 -3.17 1.15
N TYR A 80 -6.96 -3.57 -0.08
CA TYR A 80 -6.50 -4.83 -0.68
C TYR A 80 -5.02 -4.77 -1.08
N ILE A 81 -4.59 -3.63 -1.64
CA ILE A 81 -3.17 -3.39 -1.97
C ILE A 81 -2.33 -3.38 -0.69
N LEU A 82 -2.73 -2.61 0.31
CA LEU A 82 -2.03 -2.50 1.60
C LEU A 82 -1.96 -3.86 2.34
N ARG A 83 -3.02 -4.67 2.26
CA ARG A 83 -3.03 -6.05 2.77
C ARG A 83 -1.95 -6.90 2.09
N SER A 84 -1.81 -6.82 0.77
CA SER A 84 -0.76 -7.58 0.06
C SER A 84 0.66 -7.15 0.46
N TYR A 85 0.89 -5.85 0.64
CA TYR A 85 2.19 -5.33 1.10
C TYR A 85 2.57 -5.85 2.48
N ALA A 86 1.60 -5.88 3.41
CA ALA A 86 1.78 -6.40 4.76
C ALA A 86 1.96 -7.93 4.74
N LEU A 87 1.13 -8.68 4.00
CA LEU A 87 1.25 -10.13 3.85
C LEU A 87 2.60 -10.58 3.31
N ARG A 88 3.25 -9.79 2.46
CA ARG A 88 4.59 -10.13 1.98
C ARG A 88 5.65 -10.13 3.09
N ARG A 89 5.46 -9.30 4.13
CA ARG A 89 6.51 -8.94 5.10
C ARG A 89 6.20 -9.34 6.54
N ALA A 90 4.95 -9.68 6.83
CA ALA A 90 4.55 -10.17 8.14
C ALA A 90 5.32 -11.43 8.53
N PRO A 91 5.59 -11.67 9.83
CA PRO A 91 6.30 -12.87 10.29
C PRO A 91 5.68 -14.20 9.83
N LYS A 92 4.36 -14.24 9.66
CA LYS A 92 3.61 -15.40 9.14
C LYS A 92 3.22 -15.25 7.66
N GLY A 93 3.68 -14.18 7.04
CA GLY A 93 3.44 -13.81 5.68
C GLY A 93 4.34 -14.54 4.68
N SER A 94 4.06 -14.37 3.40
CA SER A 94 4.90 -14.84 2.32
C SER A 94 4.62 -14.07 1.03
N LEU A 95 5.55 -14.15 0.09
CA LEU A 95 5.36 -13.57 -1.24
C LEU A 95 4.18 -14.22 -1.97
N GLU A 96 4.00 -15.54 -1.82
CA GLU A 96 2.87 -16.28 -2.39
C GLU A 96 1.54 -15.82 -1.78
N ALA A 97 1.45 -15.66 -0.46
CA ALA A 97 0.23 -15.17 0.19
C ALA A 97 -0.14 -13.75 -0.27
N ALA A 98 0.87 -12.89 -0.47
CA ALA A 98 0.65 -11.55 -1.00
C ALA A 98 0.17 -11.57 -2.47
N ARG A 99 0.72 -12.48 -3.28
CA ARG A 99 0.36 -12.70 -4.68
C ARG A 99 -1.07 -13.23 -4.79
N GLU A 100 -1.45 -14.25 -4.02
CA GLU A 100 -2.82 -14.79 -3.97
C GLU A 100 -3.83 -13.69 -3.61
N ALA A 101 -3.55 -12.90 -2.57
CA ALA A 101 -4.41 -11.79 -2.17
C ALA A 101 -4.58 -10.72 -3.28
N LEU A 102 -3.54 -10.43 -4.06
CA LEU A 102 -3.64 -9.51 -5.20
C LEU A 102 -4.39 -10.10 -6.39
N LEU A 103 -4.30 -11.42 -6.62
CA LEU A 103 -5.08 -12.08 -7.67
C LEU A 103 -6.58 -12.03 -7.36
N GLU A 104 -6.96 -12.22 -6.10
CA GLU A 104 -8.35 -12.00 -5.64
C GLU A 104 -8.78 -10.55 -5.86
N ALA A 105 -7.93 -9.58 -5.48
CA ALA A 105 -8.20 -8.16 -5.67
C ALA A 105 -8.31 -7.77 -7.16
N ALA A 106 -7.50 -8.37 -8.04
CA ALA A 106 -7.53 -8.13 -9.48
C ALA A 106 -8.90 -8.50 -10.10
N ALA A 107 -9.53 -9.57 -9.62
CA ALA A 107 -10.86 -9.95 -10.06
C ALA A 107 -11.93 -8.92 -9.66
N LYS A 108 -11.77 -8.28 -8.49
CA LYS A 108 -12.68 -7.25 -7.99
C LYS A 108 -12.43 -5.87 -8.61
N PHE A 109 -11.17 -5.49 -8.81
CA PHE A 109 -10.77 -4.16 -9.27
C PHE A 109 -9.98 -4.22 -10.59
N PRO A 110 -10.60 -4.64 -11.70
CA PRO A 110 -9.91 -4.87 -12.97
C PRO A 110 -9.34 -3.60 -13.64
N ARG A 111 -9.66 -2.42 -13.11
CA ARG A 111 -9.19 -1.11 -13.61
C ARG A 111 -8.19 -0.43 -12.68
N GLU A 112 -7.76 -1.09 -11.61
CA GLU A 112 -6.71 -0.57 -10.74
C GLU A 112 -5.33 -0.97 -11.27
N PRO A 113 -4.50 -0.04 -11.80
CA PRO A 113 -3.20 -0.40 -12.37
C PRO A 113 -2.15 -0.82 -11.34
N ILE A 114 -2.27 -0.43 -10.07
CA ILE A 114 -1.29 -0.80 -9.03
C ILE A 114 -1.35 -2.29 -8.69
N ILE A 115 -2.50 -2.95 -8.84
CA ILE A 115 -2.63 -4.39 -8.62
C ILE A 115 -1.74 -5.21 -9.58
N PRO A 116 -1.90 -5.12 -10.91
CA PRO A 116 -1.02 -5.80 -11.85
C PRO A 116 0.43 -5.29 -11.76
N TYR A 117 0.68 -4.04 -11.37
CA TYR A 117 2.04 -3.58 -11.12
C TYR A 117 2.70 -4.39 -9.99
N ASN A 118 2.04 -4.55 -8.84
CA ASN A 118 2.59 -5.31 -7.72
C ASN A 118 2.68 -6.81 -8.01
N LEU A 119 1.73 -7.38 -8.77
CA LEU A 119 1.83 -8.76 -9.27
C LEU A 119 3.06 -8.94 -10.16
N ALA A 120 3.42 -7.93 -10.95
CA ALA A 120 4.66 -7.96 -11.73
C ALA A 120 5.90 -7.97 -10.83
N CYS A 121 5.92 -7.14 -9.78
CA CYS A 121 7.01 -7.11 -8.81
C CYS A 121 7.18 -8.47 -8.12
N TYR A 122 6.09 -9.09 -7.67
CA TYR A 122 6.16 -10.38 -6.96
C TYR A 122 6.60 -11.49 -7.91
N ALA A 123 6.04 -11.57 -9.12
CA ALA A 123 6.48 -12.53 -10.12
C ALA A 123 7.95 -12.35 -10.51
N ALA A 124 8.47 -11.11 -10.55
CA ALA A 124 9.88 -10.85 -10.83
C ALA A 124 10.79 -11.35 -9.69
N GLN A 125 10.39 -11.14 -8.43
CA GLN A 125 11.11 -11.61 -7.24
C GLN A 125 11.16 -13.14 -7.15
N GLU A 126 10.17 -13.84 -7.68
CA GLU A 126 10.15 -15.31 -7.77
C GLU A 126 10.91 -15.85 -9.00
N GLY A 127 11.42 -14.98 -9.87
CA GLY A 127 12.08 -15.38 -11.12
C GLY A 127 11.10 -15.77 -12.26
N HIS A 128 9.80 -15.59 -12.06
CA HIS A 128 8.75 -15.80 -13.06
C HIS A 128 8.69 -14.66 -14.09
N LEU A 129 9.80 -14.38 -14.77
CA LEU A 129 9.95 -13.17 -15.59
C LEU A 129 8.96 -13.07 -16.76
N LYS A 130 8.47 -14.20 -17.29
CA LYS A 130 7.43 -14.17 -18.34
C LYS A 130 6.12 -13.60 -17.80
N GLU A 131 5.74 -14.03 -16.60
CA GLU A 131 4.53 -13.59 -15.92
C GLU A 131 4.67 -12.13 -15.46
N ALA A 132 5.83 -11.76 -14.91
CA ALA A 132 6.15 -10.39 -14.53
C ALA A 132 5.95 -9.40 -15.71
N ARG A 133 6.43 -9.75 -16.91
CA ARG A 133 6.22 -8.93 -18.12
C ARG A 133 4.75 -8.79 -18.51
N THR A 134 3.98 -9.86 -18.38
CA THR A 134 2.54 -9.85 -18.67
C THR A 134 1.82 -8.89 -17.74
N PHE A 135 2.04 -9.03 -16.44
CA PHE A 135 1.42 -8.15 -15.45
C PHE A 135 1.87 -6.70 -15.58
N LEU A 136 3.16 -6.45 -15.83
CA LEU A 136 3.64 -5.09 -16.04
C LEU A 136 2.99 -4.45 -17.27
N ARG A 137 2.83 -5.20 -18.36
CA ARG A 137 2.11 -4.72 -19.54
C ARG A 137 0.66 -4.37 -19.22
N MET A 138 -0.05 -5.23 -18.48
CA MET A 138 -1.42 -4.94 -18.05
C MET A 138 -1.49 -3.65 -17.23
N ALA A 139 -0.57 -3.44 -16.28
CA ALA A 139 -0.51 -2.20 -15.51
C ALA A 139 -0.34 -0.97 -16.41
N LEU A 140 0.56 -1.05 -17.40
CA LEU A 140 0.82 0.02 -18.37
C LEU A 140 -0.34 0.29 -19.34
N GLU A 141 -1.18 -0.70 -19.61
CA GLU A 141 -2.39 -0.57 -20.43
C GLU A 141 -3.55 0.07 -19.66
N ILE A 142 -3.64 -0.19 -18.36
CA ILE A 142 -4.71 0.31 -17.49
C ILE A 142 -4.40 1.73 -16.99
N GLY A 143 -3.17 1.99 -16.56
CA GLY A 143 -2.79 3.22 -15.86
C GLY A 143 -2.04 4.24 -16.71
N ASP A 144 -1.50 5.27 -16.05
CA ASP A 144 -0.59 6.21 -16.69
C ASP A 144 0.75 5.53 -16.98
N ARG A 145 0.94 5.12 -18.24
CA ARG A 145 2.15 4.49 -18.73
C ARG A 145 3.43 5.25 -18.36
N LYS A 146 3.44 6.60 -18.48
CA LYS A 146 4.64 7.40 -18.20
C LYS A 146 4.97 7.41 -16.72
N GLN A 147 3.97 7.48 -15.85
CA GLN A 147 4.17 7.39 -14.42
C GLN A 147 4.66 6.00 -14.00
N LEU A 148 4.01 4.95 -14.47
CA LEU A 148 4.33 3.56 -14.12
C LEU A 148 5.71 3.13 -14.63
N ILE A 149 6.14 3.55 -15.84
CA ILE A 149 7.52 3.30 -16.31
C ILE A 149 8.55 4.00 -15.40
N ARG A 150 8.27 5.24 -14.96
CA ARG A 150 9.16 5.95 -14.02
C ARG A 150 9.28 5.23 -12.68
N MET A 151 8.18 4.66 -12.19
CA MET A 151 8.17 3.83 -10.98
C MET A 151 8.97 2.54 -11.21
N ALA A 152 8.65 1.79 -12.27
CA ALA A 152 9.27 0.49 -12.57
C ALA A 152 10.80 0.55 -12.74
N ARG A 153 11.32 1.64 -13.32
CA ARG A 153 12.77 1.85 -13.50
C ARG A 153 13.54 2.13 -12.19
N ARG A 154 12.84 2.32 -11.07
CA ARG A 154 13.43 2.58 -9.74
C ARG A 154 13.05 1.51 -8.71
N ASP A 155 12.15 0.61 -9.10
CA ASP A 155 11.70 -0.47 -8.26
C ASP A 155 12.67 -1.65 -8.37
N GLU A 156 13.41 -1.92 -7.29
CA GLU A 156 14.38 -3.02 -7.24
C GLU A 156 13.70 -4.39 -7.43
N ASP A 157 12.40 -4.53 -7.14
CA ASP A 157 11.69 -5.78 -7.39
C ASP A 157 11.66 -6.11 -8.90
N LEU A 158 11.64 -5.07 -9.75
CA LEU A 158 11.60 -5.15 -11.21
C LEU A 158 12.97 -5.01 -11.87
N LYS A 159 14.06 -5.02 -11.10
CA LYS A 159 15.44 -4.95 -11.62
C LYS A 159 15.73 -5.92 -12.77
N PRO A 160 15.26 -7.19 -12.76
CA PRO A 160 15.46 -8.09 -13.89
C PRO A 160 14.87 -7.60 -15.23
N LEU A 161 13.94 -6.63 -15.21
CA LEU A 161 13.28 -6.06 -16.39
C LEU A 161 13.79 -4.66 -16.76
N TRP A 162 14.73 -4.08 -16.01
CA TRP A 162 15.16 -2.70 -16.24
C TRP A 162 15.77 -2.44 -17.62
N GLU A 163 16.51 -3.38 -18.20
CA GLU A 163 17.06 -3.22 -19.56
C GLU A 163 15.95 -3.09 -20.62
N GLU A 164 14.84 -3.81 -20.46
CA GLU A 164 13.68 -3.69 -21.35
C GLU A 164 12.96 -2.36 -21.15
N LEU A 165 12.88 -1.91 -19.89
CA LEU A 165 12.22 -0.66 -19.53
C LEU A 165 12.95 0.58 -20.03
N LYS A 166 14.28 0.55 -20.20
CA LYS A 166 15.06 1.68 -20.78
C LYS A 166 14.59 2.04 -22.19
N ASN A 167 14.11 1.06 -22.94
CA ASN A 167 13.70 1.19 -24.35
C ASN A 167 12.19 1.38 -24.55
N SER A 168 11.42 1.48 -23.45
CA SER A 168 9.94 1.52 -23.43
C SER A 168 9.34 2.92 -23.31
#